data_AF-A0A7S0KVE3-F1
#
_entry.id   AF-A0A7S0KVE3-F1
#
_cell.length_a   1.000
_cell.length_b   1.000
_cell.length_c   1.000
_cell.angle_alpha   90.00
_cell.angle_beta   90.00
_cell.angle_gamma   90.00
#
_symmetry.space_group_name_H-M   'P 1'
#
loop_
_entity.id
_entity.type
_entity.pdbx_description
1 polymer ?
#
loop_
_entity_poly.entity_id
_entity_poly.type
_entity_poly.pdbx_seq_one_letter_code
_entity_poly.pdbx_strand_id
1 'polypeptide(L)'
;MIEDMLTHESKKPVPAALLPLGTDAIAKSIKMAPAVLRLATDLSIPDVELCNTLSKLVKETTKRNELRDELFLITLRHTRCNDDPKSLVRAWQVLHLTCASVAPSQTFLGFVSEYVNECANADASPGPVKDLAHKALLALKRSAKSGARRHPPAPEEIEALQAARQMNTIAFFLDETFEELPYDVMTTVGEATEALAGIIRLQNYQTFGLFVSTKQLMSRSSAASKGEEVTEETRALQDADLITDIIQEMRLVKAERKEQVQLRLVFKKRMFRDTDEAVQEAMFVNLSYLQAKHDYLAGNYPVGREEAIRLAAFQIQAEDGESLGQGPVETLAQVMVRFVPKVMLQQHPVEEWAAEVQRTHGALTQHTREEARGGLLRMIRSLPYGGSIFFQVRRIEDPIGLLPGMIALGINKRGIHFFRPTPMEYLHSAELRDIMQFGSSETAVFFKMRVAGVLHVFQFETKQGEEICVALQTHINDVMQKRYAQQAAKAAGAPKTPGAPAQPPSPVANGQAE
;
A
#
# COMPACT_ATOMS: atom_id res chain seq x y z
N MET A 1 -37.74 4.46 21.30
CA MET A 1 -36.66 4.08 22.22
C MET A 1 -35.40 4.93 22.03
N ILE A 2 -34.64 4.83 20.93
CA ILE A 2 -33.45 5.70 20.72
C ILE A 2 -33.87 7.18 20.61
N GLU A 3 -34.95 7.48 19.89
CA GLU A 3 -35.46 8.86 19.79
C GLU A 3 -35.88 9.44 21.14
N ASP A 4 -36.52 8.65 22.03
CA ASP A 4 -36.90 9.08 23.38
C ASP A 4 -35.67 9.34 24.28
N MET A 5 -34.54 8.68 24.00
CA MET A 5 -33.28 8.90 24.73
C MET A 5 -32.54 10.15 24.27
N LEU A 6 -32.95 10.75 23.14
CA LEU A 6 -32.39 11.96 22.56
C LEU A 6 -33.27 13.20 22.79
N THR A 7 -34.27 13.15 23.68
CA THR A 7 -35.23 14.26 23.92
C THR A 7 -35.14 14.89 25.32
N HIS A 8 -34.33 14.35 26.24
CA HIS A 8 -34.20 14.90 27.60
C HIS A 8 -33.05 15.93 27.75
N GLU A 9 -33.15 16.79 28.78
CA GLU A 9 -32.30 17.98 29.08
C GLU A 9 -30.83 17.90 28.59
N SER A 10 -30.37 18.95 27.88
CA SER A 10 -29.00 19.10 27.36
C SER A 10 -27.95 19.58 28.35
N LYS A 11 -28.38 20.10 29.52
CA LYS A 11 -27.50 20.77 30.50
C LYS A 11 -26.91 19.85 31.56
N LYS A 12 -27.25 18.56 31.55
CA LYS A 12 -26.74 17.56 32.49
C LYS A 12 -26.12 16.39 31.74
N PRO A 13 -25.02 15.80 32.26
CA PRO A 13 -24.45 14.61 31.66
C PRO A 13 -25.45 13.45 31.81
N VAL A 14 -25.41 12.52 30.85
CA VAL A 14 -26.22 11.31 30.95
C VAL A 14 -25.73 10.49 32.16
N PRO A 15 -26.59 10.16 33.13
CA PRO A 15 -26.17 9.49 34.37
C PRO A 15 -25.89 7.99 34.19
N ALA A 16 -26.27 7.42 33.04
CA ALA A 16 -26.10 6.01 32.69
C ALA A 16 -25.71 5.88 31.21
N ALA A 17 -25.24 4.70 30.81
CA ALA A 17 -25.01 4.41 29.41
C ALA A 17 -26.32 4.46 28.61
N LEU A 18 -26.27 4.96 27.38
CA LEU A 18 -27.41 5.02 26.47
C LEU A 18 -27.69 3.67 25.79
N LEU A 19 -26.64 2.87 25.60
CA LEU A 19 -26.74 1.51 25.06
C LEU A 19 -26.61 0.44 26.16
N PRO A 20 -27.16 -0.77 25.93
CA PRO A 20 -26.88 -1.93 26.77
C PRO A 20 -25.42 -2.37 26.58
N LEU A 21 -24.57 -1.99 27.51
CA LEU A 21 -23.12 -2.24 27.48
C LEU A 21 -22.68 -3.21 28.58
N GLY A 22 -21.53 -3.87 28.40
CA GLY A 22 -20.88 -4.62 29.48
C GLY A 22 -20.41 -3.70 30.63
N THR A 23 -20.21 -4.25 31.82
CA THR A 23 -19.88 -3.49 33.06
C THR A 23 -18.70 -2.53 32.88
N ASP A 24 -17.63 -2.98 32.22
CA ASP A 24 -16.44 -2.17 31.98
C ASP A 24 -16.69 -1.01 31.00
N ALA A 25 -17.53 -1.25 29.98
CA ALA A 25 -17.92 -0.24 29.00
C ALA A 25 -18.88 0.79 29.60
N ILE A 26 -19.80 0.37 30.49
CA ILE A 26 -20.66 1.29 31.27
C ILE A 26 -19.80 2.29 32.07
N ALA A 27 -18.81 1.79 32.81
CA ALA A 27 -17.93 2.65 33.61
C ALA A 27 -17.16 3.68 32.77
N LYS A 28 -16.90 3.37 31.50
CA LYS A 28 -16.27 4.28 30.54
C LYS A 28 -17.26 5.26 29.93
N SER A 29 -18.46 4.82 29.54
CA SER A 29 -19.53 5.70 29.05
C SER A 29 -19.87 6.81 30.06
N ILE A 30 -20.00 6.45 31.35
CA ILE A 30 -20.29 7.41 32.43
C ILE A 30 -19.21 8.50 32.54
N LYS A 31 -17.95 8.21 32.16
CA LYS A 31 -16.86 9.19 32.11
C LYS A 31 -16.83 9.97 30.79
N MET A 32 -17.27 9.37 29.69
CA MET A 32 -17.34 10.02 28.38
C MET A 32 -18.44 11.08 28.33
N ALA A 33 -19.61 10.83 28.92
CA ALA A 33 -20.75 11.75 28.86
C ALA A 33 -20.47 13.16 29.43
N PRO A 34 -19.86 13.33 30.63
CA PRO A 34 -19.46 14.64 31.13
C PRO A 34 -18.39 15.32 30.27
N ALA A 35 -17.47 14.54 29.69
CA ALA A 35 -16.43 15.09 28.81
C ALA A 35 -17.04 15.65 27.51
N VAL A 36 -17.94 14.90 26.86
CA VAL A 36 -18.63 15.36 25.64
C VAL A 36 -19.53 16.56 25.95
N LEU A 37 -20.28 16.54 27.06
CA LEU A 37 -21.06 17.70 27.51
C LEU A 37 -20.17 18.94 27.63
N ARG A 38 -19.04 18.82 28.34
CA ARG A 38 -18.09 19.92 28.52
C ARG A 38 -17.60 20.44 27.17
N LEU A 39 -17.21 19.55 26.25
CA LEU A 39 -16.78 19.95 24.90
C LEU A 39 -17.86 20.66 24.10
N ALA A 40 -19.12 20.25 24.24
CA ALA A 40 -20.25 20.82 23.51
C ALA A 40 -20.71 22.17 24.09
N THR A 41 -20.67 22.35 25.41
CA THR A 41 -21.31 23.51 26.07
C THR A 41 -20.35 24.56 26.64
N ASP A 42 -19.13 24.17 27.00
CA ASP A 42 -18.15 25.11 27.57
C ASP A 42 -17.35 25.80 26.46
N LEU A 43 -17.82 26.98 26.07
CA LEU A 43 -17.21 27.78 25.01
C LEU A 43 -15.86 28.38 25.41
N SER A 44 -15.47 28.33 26.69
CA SER A 44 -14.17 28.83 27.15
C SER A 44 -13.02 27.86 26.84
N ILE A 45 -13.34 26.61 26.46
CA ILE A 45 -12.35 25.59 26.10
C ILE A 45 -11.62 26.01 24.81
N PRO A 46 -10.28 26.11 24.84
CA PRO A 46 -9.49 26.32 23.64
C PRO A 46 -9.56 25.10 22.71
N ASP A 47 -9.46 25.32 21.40
CA ASP A 47 -9.55 24.24 20.40
C ASP A 47 -8.51 23.14 20.61
N VAL A 48 -7.31 23.48 21.10
CA VAL A 48 -6.27 22.51 21.46
C VAL A 48 -6.74 21.56 22.57
N GLU A 49 -7.41 22.06 23.60
CA GLU A 49 -7.95 21.20 24.68
C GLU A 49 -9.12 20.35 24.18
N LEU A 50 -9.95 20.90 23.28
CA LEU A 50 -11.02 20.14 22.61
C LEU A 50 -10.44 18.95 21.83
N CYS A 51 -9.45 19.20 20.96
CA CYS A 51 -8.81 18.17 20.14
C CYS A 51 -8.13 17.09 21.01
N ASN A 52 -7.43 17.50 22.07
CA ASN A 52 -6.84 16.59 23.04
C ASN A 52 -7.87 15.71 23.75
N THR A 53 -8.99 16.28 24.18
CA THR A 53 -10.06 15.55 24.86
C THR A 53 -10.75 14.60 23.90
N LEU A 54 -11.03 15.03 22.67
CA LEU A 54 -11.65 14.18 21.66
C LEU A 54 -10.73 13.00 21.28
N SER A 55 -9.42 13.23 21.09
CA SER A 55 -8.45 12.14 20.84
C SER A 55 -8.47 11.11 21.98
N LYS A 56 -8.58 11.53 23.25
CA LYS A 56 -8.73 10.62 24.39
C LYS A 56 -10.04 9.82 24.36
N LEU A 57 -11.16 10.44 23.97
CA LEU A 57 -12.44 9.75 23.80
C LEU A 57 -12.36 8.70 22.69
N VAL A 58 -11.84 9.09 21.52
CA VAL A 58 -11.63 8.20 20.37
C VAL A 58 -10.74 7.02 20.75
N LYS A 59 -9.66 7.26 21.52
CA LYS A 59 -8.77 6.20 22.03
C LYS A 59 -9.52 5.15 22.85
N GLU A 60 -10.52 5.53 23.65
CA GLU A 60 -11.32 4.55 24.38
C GLU A 60 -12.24 3.75 23.44
N THR A 61 -12.71 4.34 22.34
CA THR A 61 -13.47 3.61 21.31
C THR A 61 -12.62 2.65 20.48
N THR A 62 -11.35 2.98 20.21
CA THR A 62 -10.40 2.06 19.55
C THR A 62 -10.09 0.84 20.41
N LYS A 63 -10.09 1.00 21.75
CA LYS A 63 -9.89 -0.12 22.69
C LYS A 63 -11.15 -0.96 22.89
N ARG A 64 -12.34 -0.38 22.70
CA ARG A 64 -13.64 -1.01 23.00
C ARG A 64 -14.64 -0.62 21.92
N ASN A 65 -14.85 -1.54 21.00
CA ASN A 65 -15.66 -1.32 19.81
C ASN A 65 -17.12 -0.96 20.12
N GLU A 66 -17.70 -1.50 21.20
CA GLU A 66 -19.05 -1.14 21.66
C GLU A 66 -19.20 0.33 22.14
N LEU A 67 -18.11 1.05 22.44
CA LEU A 67 -18.18 2.48 22.82
C LEU A 67 -18.32 3.42 21.62
N ARG A 68 -18.20 2.93 20.38
CA ARG A 68 -18.30 3.75 19.17
C ARG A 68 -19.69 4.36 19.02
N ASP A 69 -20.71 3.51 19.03
CA ASP A 69 -22.10 3.93 18.87
C ASP A 69 -22.58 4.74 20.09
N GLU A 70 -22.07 4.41 21.28
CA GLU A 70 -22.31 5.18 22.50
C GLU A 70 -21.78 6.62 22.38
N LEU A 71 -20.55 6.80 21.89
CA LEU A 71 -19.98 8.14 21.65
C LEU A 71 -20.83 8.93 20.64
N PHE A 72 -21.30 8.27 19.59
CA PHE A 72 -22.20 8.90 18.63
C PHE A 72 -23.50 9.35 19.28
N LEU A 73 -24.17 8.48 20.05
CA LEU A 73 -25.43 8.84 20.72
C LEU A 73 -25.27 10.02 21.69
N ILE A 74 -24.22 10.00 22.50
CA ILE A 74 -23.92 11.10 23.43
C ILE A 74 -23.72 12.41 22.64
N THR A 75 -22.95 12.36 21.55
CA THR A 75 -22.66 13.56 20.74
C THR A 75 -23.90 14.06 20.00
N LEU A 76 -24.67 13.16 19.38
CA LEU A 76 -25.91 13.46 18.67
C LEU A 76 -26.94 14.12 19.59
N ARG A 77 -27.06 13.65 20.83
CA ARG A 77 -27.94 14.26 21.83
C ARG A 77 -27.66 15.75 22.02
N HIS A 78 -26.38 16.15 22.06
CA HIS A 78 -25.99 17.55 22.19
C HIS A 78 -26.22 18.39 20.92
N THR A 79 -26.38 17.75 19.76
CA THR A 79 -26.80 18.47 18.54
C THR A 79 -28.32 18.65 18.45
N ARG A 80 -29.11 17.79 19.12
CA ARG A 80 -30.58 17.82 19.07
C ARG A 80 -31.21 18.66 20.20
N CYS A 81 -30.67 18.58 21.41
CA CYS A 81 -31.28 19.19 22.61
C CYS A 81 -30.69 20.57 22.98
N ASN A 82 -29.86 21.17 22.13
CA ASN A 82 -29.10 22.36 22.49
C ASN A 82 -29.73 23.64 21.94
N ASP A 83 -30.38 24.37 22.83
CA ASP A 83 -31.10 25.60 22.49
C ASP A 83 -30.20 26.83 22.40
N ASP A 84 -28.95 26.77 22.89
CA ASP A 84 -28.00 27.89 22.79
C ASP A 84 -27.29 27.87 21.43
N PRO A 85 -27.44 28.91 20.57
CA PRO A 85 -26.90 28.86 19.21
C PRO A 85 -25.38 28.68 19.13
N LYS A 86 -24.62 29.24 20.07
CA LYS A 86 -23.15 29.16 20.06
C LYS A 86 -22.66 27.77 20.48
N SER A 87 -23.25 27.26 21.56
CA SER A 87 -23.07 25.89 22.06
C SER A 87 -23.51 24.86 21.02
N LEU A 88 -24.58 25.13 20.26
CA LEU A 88 -25.05 24.25 19.19
C LEU A 88 -24.01 24.12 18.07
N VAL A 89 -23.42 25.23 17.63
CA VAL A 89 -22.30 25.21 16.67
C VAL A 89 -21.14 24.37 17.21
N ARG A 90 -20.78 24.54 18.49
CA ARG A 90 -19.74 23.75 19.15
C ARG A 90 -20.08 22.25 19.19
N ALA A 91 -21.33 21.88 19.48
CA ALA A 91 -21.78 20.49 19.46
C ALA A 91 -21.65 19.87 18.06
N TRP A 92 -22.01 20.61 17.01
CA TRP A 92 -21.84 20.16 15.62
C TRP A 92 -20.36 20.07 15.19
N GLN A 93 -19.48 20.93 15.73
CA GLN A 93 -18.03 20.78 15.55
C GLN A 93 -17.53 19.46 16.15
N VAL A 94 -17.95 19.13 17.39
CA VAL A 94 -17.59 17.87 18.04
C VAL A 94 -18.13 16.66 17.26
N LEU A 95 -19.36 16.76 16.71
CA LEU A 95 -19.92 15.71 15.87
C LEU A 95 -19.13 15.53 14.57
N HIS A 96 -18.81 16.61 13.86
CA HIS A 96 -18.01 16.55 12.64
C HIS A 96 -16.65 15.86 12.89
N LEU A 97 -15.93 16.27 13.92
CA LEU A 97 -14.64 15.67 14.27
C LEU A 97 -14.79 14.20 14.71
N THR A 98 -15.90 13.84 15.39
CA THR A 98 -16.25 12.45 15.72
C THR A 98 -16.54 11.63 14.45
N CYS A 99 -17.30 12.15 13.48
CA CYS A 99 -17.59 11.48 12.21
C CYS A 99 -16.32 11.21 11.39
N ALA A 100 -15.37 12.15 11.39
CA ALA A 100 -14.05 11.95 10.79
C ALA A 100 -13.18 10.99 11.59
N SER A 101 -13.55 10.75 12.85
CA SER A 101 -12.73 10.00 13.79
C SER A 101 -13.19 8.57 14.12
N VAL A 102 -14.46 8.28 13.94
CA VAL A 102 -15.02 7.02 14.39
C VAL A 102 -15.97 6.57 13.31
N ALA A 103 -15.78 5.34 12.84
CA ALA A 103 -16.78 4.68 12.02
C ALA A 103 -17.83 4.05 12.95
N PRO A 104 -19.12 4.40 12.82
CA PRO A 104 -20.18 3.73 13.58
C PRO A 104 -20.28 2.26 13.16
N SER A 105 -20.98 1.45 13.96
CA SER A 105 -21.31 0.08 13.53
C SER A 105 -22.21 0.07 12.29
N GLN A 106 -22.20 -1.03 11.54
CA GLN A 106 -23.04 -1.18 10.35
C GLN A 106 -24.54 -1.07 10.69
N THR A 107 -24.95 -1.54 11.87
CA THR A 107 -26.34 -1.43 12.35
C THR A 107 -26.74 -0.01 12.71
N PHE A 108 -25.76 0.83 13.10
CA PHE A 108 -26.00 2.19 13.56
C PHE A 108 -25.78 3.25 12.47
N LEU A 109 -25.00 2.94 11.44
CA LEU A 109 -24.65 3.84 10.35
C LEU A 109 -25.87 4.46 9.66
N GLY A 110 -26.91 3.67 9.39
CA GLY A 110 -28.14 4.16 8.75
C GLY A 110 -28.80 5.27 9.57
N PHE A 111 -28.97 5.03 10.88
CA PHE A 111 -29.56 6.00 11.81
C PHE A 111 -28.75 7.31 11.88
N VAL A 112 -27.42 7.22 12.05
CA VAL A 112 -26.57 8.43 12.13
C VAL A 112 -26.59 9.19 10.81
N SER A 113 -26.49 8.48 9.68
CA SER A 113 -26.47 9.10 8.36
C SER A 113 -27.78 9.79 8.02
N GLU A 114 -28.92 9.20 8.37
CA GLU A 114 -30.24 9.79 8.14
C GLU A 114 -30.41 11.09 8.94
N TYR A 115 -30.16 11.05 10.25
CA TYR A 115 -30.24 12.24 11.10
C TYR A 115 -29.31 13.38 10.64
N VAL A 116 -28.03 13.07 10.38
CA VAL A 116 -27.08 14.10 9.93
C VAL A 116 -27.49 14.67 8.57
N ASN A 117 -28.02 13.85 7.68
CA ASN A 117 -28.52 14.28 6.38
C ASN A 117 -29.77 15.18 6.50
N GLU A 118 -30.71 14.85 7.39
CA GLU A 118 -31.87 15.71 7.67
C GLU A 118 -31.43 17.08 8.17
N CYS A 119 -30.54 17.14 9.17
CA CYS A 119 -30.03 18.41 9.71
C CYS A 119 -29.24 19.22 8.67
N ALA A 120 -28.48 18.55 7.80
CA ALA A 120 -27.74 19.19 6.71
C ALA A 120 -28.67 19.81 5.66
N ASN A 121 -29.87 19.25 5.45
CA ASN A 121 -30.80 19.73 4.43
C ASN A 121 -31.97 20.57 4.99
N ALA A 122 -32.18 20.60 6.31
CA ALA A 122 -33.25 21.36 6.93
C ALA A 122 -33.11 22.87 6.69
N ASP A 123 -34.20 23.50 6.22
CA ASP A 123 -34.25 24.95 5.96
C ASP A 123 -34.19 25.79 7.25
N ALA A 124 -34.61 25.21 8.37
CA ALA A 124 -34.61 25.87 9.68
C ALA A 124 -33.23 25.88 10.38
N SER A 125 -32.23 25.13 9.87
CA SER A 125 -30.91 25.04 10.49
C SER A 125 -30.12 26.36 10.32
N PRO A 126 -29.48 26.90 11.38
CA PRO A 126 -28.56 28.03 11.24
C PRO A 126 -27.44 27.73 10.24
N GLY A 127 -27.03 28.72 9.43
CA GLY A 127 -26.01 28.54 8.38
C GLY A 127 -24.73 27.80 8.82
N PRO A 128 -24.06 28.21 9.92
CA PRO A 128 -22.87 27.51 10.41
C PRO A 128 -23.11 26.06 10.83
N VAL A 129 -24.30 25.75 11.35
CA VAL A 129 -24.71 24.38 11.70
C VAL A 129 -24.91 23.55 10.44
N LYS A 130 -25.54 24.12 9.41
CA LYS A 130 -25.75 23.47 8.11
C LYS A 130 -24.41 23.10 7.46
N ASP A 131 -23.43 23.99 7.48
CA ASP A 131 -22.09 23.72 6.93
C ASP A 131 -21.37 22.59 7.69
N LEU A 132 -21.45 22.60 9.03
CA LEU A 132 -20.87 21.54 9.86
C LEU A 132 -21.57 20.19 9.67
N ALA A 133 -22.90 20.18 9.51
CA ALA A 133 -23.66 18.98 9.23
C ALA A 133 -23.27 18.35 7.88
N HIS A 134 -23.06 19.17 6.84
CA HIS A 134 -22.52 18.68 5.56
C HIS A 134 -21.12 18.09 5.70
N LYS A 135 -20.22 18.77 6.42
CA LYS A 135 -18.87 18.25 6.71
C LYS A 135 -18.93 16.93 7.49
N ALA A 136 -19.79 16.85 8.51
CA ALA A 136 -20.01 15.63 9.29
C ALA A 136 -20.54 14.48 8.42
N LEU A 137 -21.48 14.75 7.51
CA LEU A 137 -22.03 13.75 6.60
C LEU A 137 -20.97 13.21 5.63
N LEU A 138 -20.14 14.08 5.06
CA LEU A 138 -19.04 13.68 4.18
C LEU A 138 -18.01 12.85 4.95
N ALA A 139 -17.64 13.30 6.14
CA ALA A 139 -16.70 12.58 7.00
C ALA A 139 -17.24 11.20 7.42
N LEU A 140 -18.52 11.11 7.76
CA LEU A 140 -19.20 9.86 8.10
C LEU A 140 -19.19 8.86 6.93
N LYS A 141 -19.48 9.32 5.72
CA LYS A 141 -19.44 8.47 4.51
C LYS A 141 -18.03 7.94 4.26
N ARG A 142 -17.01 8.78 4.46
CA ARG A 142 -15.61 8.39 4.30
C ARG A 142 -15.18 7.39 5.38
N SER A 143 -15.43 7.67 6.66
CA SER A 143 -15.07 6.77 7.76
C SER A 143 -15.82 5.44 7.70
N ALA A 144 -17.08 5.43 7.28
CA ALA A 144 -17.83 4.20 7.05
C ALA A 144 -17.23 3.31 5.95
N LYS A 145 -16.69 3.92 4.88
CA LYS A 145 -16.02 3.20 3.79
C LYS A 145 -14.66 2.66 4.22
N SER A 146 -13.86 3.45 4.94
CA SER A 146 -12.53 3.04 5.41
C SER A 146 -12.58 2.06 6.60
N GLY A 147 -13.70 2.02 7.32
CA GLY A 147 -13.90 1.12 8.45
C GLY A 147 -13.29 1.63 9.76
N ALA A 148 -13.17 0.73 10.73
CA ALA A 148 -12.65 1.06 12.05
C ALA A 148 -11.13 1.29 12.00
N ARG A 149 -10.66 2.35 12.67
CA ARG A 149 -9.24 2.67 12.75
C ARG A 149 -8.48 1.74 13.68
N ARG A 150 -7.21 1.51 13.36
CA ARG A 150 -6.27 0.76 14.22
C ARG A 150 -5.72 1.62 15.35
N HIS A 151 -5.54 2.91 15.10
CA HIS A 151 -5.01 3.85 16.07
C HIS A 151 -5.89 5.11 16.19
N PRO A 152 -5.96 5.73 17.39
CA PRO A 152 -6.58 7.03 17.51
C PRO A 152 -5.68 8.09 16.84
N PRO A 153 -6.28 9.12 16.21
CA PRO A 153 -5.55 10.19 15.58
C PRO A 153 -4.91 11.06 16.66
N ALA A 154 -3.77 11.63 16.31
CA ALA A 154 -3.08 12.57 17.17
C ALA A 154 -3.90 13.87 17.31
N PRO A 155 -3.83 14.56 18.46
CA PRO A 155 -4.54 15.82 18.65
C PRO A 155 -4.25 16.86 17.55
N GLU A 156 -3.02 16.90 17.05
CA GLU A 156 -2.60 17.82 15.99
C GLU A 156 -3.24 17.51 14.64
N GLU A 157 -3.60 16.23 14.38
CA GLU A 157 -4.31 15.82 13.17
C GLU A 157 -5.78 16.27 13.24
N ILE A 158 -6.41 16.16 14.42
CA ILE A 158 -7.77 16.66 14.66
C ILE A 158 -7.79 18.20 14.55
N GLU A 159 -6.79 18.87 15.10
CA GLU A 159 -6.65 20.33 15.01
C GLU A 159 -6.50 20.79 13.56
N ALA A 160 -5.68 20.11 12.76
CA ALA A 160 -5.53 20.38 11.34
C ALA A 160 -6.86 20.23 10.58
N LEU A 161 -7.61 19.16 10.84
CA LEU A 161 -8.94 18.96 10.28
C LEU A 161 -9.91 20.08 10.68
N GLN A 162 -9.92 20.49 11.96
CA GLN A 162 -10.75 21.59 12.44
C GLN A 162 -10.41 22.92 11.75
N ALA A 163 -9.12 23.18 11.52
CA ALA A 163 -8.62 24.35 10.82
C ALA A 163 -8.71 24.25 9.28
N ALA A 164 -9.27 23.17 8.73
CA ALA A 164 -9.31 22.87 7.30
C ALA A 164 -7.92 22.93 6.62
N ARG A 165 -6.89 22.46 7.33
CA ARG A 165 -5.50 22.44 6.91
C ARG A 165 -5.03 21.00 6.68
N GLN A 166 -4.20 20.79 5.66
CA GLN A 166 -3.51 19.51 5.46
C GLN A 166 -2.24 19.42 6.31
N MET A 167 -1.92 18.20 6.72
CA MET A 167 -0.64 17.85 7.33
C MET A 167 0.28 17.29 6.24
N ASN A 168 1.59 17.36 6.43
CA ASN A 168 2.56 16.78 5.50
C ASN A 168 3.36 15.68 6.20
N THR A 169 3.60 14.58 5.49
CA THR A 169 4.60 13.56 5.82
C THR A 169 5.60 13.45 4.67
N ILE A 170 6.67 12.67 4.84
CA ILE A 170 7.70 12.52 3.80
C ILE A 170 7.59 11.16 3.16
N ALA A 171 7.48 11.12 1.83
CA ALA A 171 7.59 9.91 1.03
C ALA A 171 8.95 9.90 0.33
N PHE A 172 9.75 8.87 0.60
CA PHE A 172 11.08 8.68 0.01
C PHE A 172 10.99 7.84 -1.27
N PHE A 173 11.90 8.09 -2.20
CA PHE A 173 12.17 7.22 -3.35
C PHE A 173 13.43 6.38 -3.09
N LEU A 174 13.69 5.40 -3.95
CA LEU A 174 14.80 4.45 -3.80
C LEU A 174 16.19 5.06 -4.07
N ASP A 175 16.25 6.29 -4.58
CA ASP A 175 17.47 7.08 -4.73
C ASP A 175 17.70 8.07 -3.57
N GLU A 176 16.97 7.89 -2.45
CA GLU A 176 17.01 8.73 -1.25
C GLU A 176 16.43 10.14 -1.42
N THR A 177 15.97 10.51 -2.63
CA THR A 177 15.17 11.72 -2.80
C THR A 177 13.81 11.57 -2.12
N PHE A 178 13.11 12.67 -1.89
CA PHE A 178 11.83 12.65 -1.21
C PHE A 178 10.92 13.78 -1.68
N GLU A 179 9.62 13.58 -1.46
CA GLU A 179 8.58 14.58 -1.67
C GLU A 179 7.71 14.71 -0.42
N GLU A 180 7.17 15.91 -0.22
CA GLU A 180 6.17 16.15 0.83
C GLU A 180 4.82 15.59 0.38
N LEU A 181 4.29 14.67 1.18
CA LEU A 181 3.02 14.00 0.95
C LEU A 181 1.95 14.62 1.86
N PRO A 182 0.99 15.39 1.30
CA PRO A 182 -0.11 15.93 2.08
C PRO A 182 -1.09 14.82 2.49
N TYR A 183 -1.61 14.92 3.71
CA TYR A 183 -2.64 14.04 4.24
C TYR A 183 -3.52 14.75 5.28
N ASP A 184 -4.70 14.18 5.51
CA ASP A 184 -5.62 14.52 6.60
C ASP A 184 -6.01 13.25 7.39
N VAL A 185 -6.90 13.42 8.38
CA VAL A 185 -7.38 12.35 9.28
C VAL A 185 -8.05 11.17 8.55
N MET A 186 -8.52 11.38 7.32
CA MET A 186 -9.29 10.40 6.54
C MET A 186 -8.59 9.99 5.25
N THR A 187 -7.37 10.48 5.00
CA THR A 187 -6.62 10.20 3.76
C THR A 187 -6.18 8.75 3.75
N THR A 188 -6.64 7.99 2.76
CA THR A 188 -6.20 6.61 2.57
C THR A 188 -4.87 6.55 1.83
N VAL A 189 -4.18 5.43 1.93
CA VAL A 189 -2.94 5.15 1.18
C VAL A 189 -3.18 5.25 -0.33
N GLY A 190 -4.34 4.82 -0.83
CA GLY A 190 -4.69 4.96 -2.24
C GLY A 190 -4.79 6.43 -2.68
N GLU A 191 -5.49 7.27 -1.91
CA GLU A 191 -5.58 8.71 -2.17
C GLU A 191 -4.23 9.40 -2.05
N ALA A 192 -3.42 9.02 -1.05
CA ALA A 192 -2.07 9.53 -0.87
C ALA A 192 -1.12 9.13 -2.03
N THR A 193 -1.26 7.91 -2.55
CA THR A 193 -0.52 7.41 -3.72
C THR A 193 -0.89 8.24 -4.96
N GLU A 194 -2.17 8.53 -5.17
CA GLU A 194 -2.64 9.39 -6.27
C GLU A 194 -2.16 10.84 -6.11
N ALA A 195 -2.22 11.40 -4.90
CA ALA A 195 -1.73 12.75 -4.62
C ALA A 195 -0.23 12.87 -4.91
N LEU A 196 0.57 11.90 -4.44
CA LEU A 196 2.01 11.85 -4.70
C LEU A 196 2.30 11.71 -6.20
N ALA A 197 1.56 10.83 -6.90
CA ALA A 197 1.66 10.68 -8.34
C ALA A 197 1.38 12.00 -9.08
N GLY A 198 0.38 12.78 -8.62
CA GLY A 198 0.11 14.12 -9.12
C GLY A 198 1.28 15.10 -8.93
N ILE A 199 1.89 15.11 -7.74
CA ILE A 199 3.04 15.96 -7.39
C ILE A 199 4.23 15.68 -8.33
N ILE A 200 4.56 14.41 -8.53
CA ILE A 200 5.68 14.00 -9.39
C ILE A 200 5.30 13.86 -10.87
N ARG A 201 4.06 14.19 -11.23
CA ARG A 201 3.50 14.10 -12.60
C ARG A 201 3.60 12.69 -13.21
N LEU A 202 3.36 11.66 -12.40
CA LEU A 202 3.28 10.26 -12.81
C LEU A 202 1.83 9.89 -13.18
N GLN A 203 1.56 9.67 -14.46
CA GLN A 203 0.23 9.31 -14.97
C GLN A 203 -0.07 7.82 -14.81
N ASN A 204 0.91 6.96 -15.11
CA ASN A 204 0.76 5.50 -15.04
C ASN A 204 1.12 4.95 -13.63
N TYR A 205 0.51 5.50 -12.59
CA TYR A 205 0.86 5.18 -11.19
C TYR A 205 0.21 3.91 -10.63
N GLN A 206 -0.68 3.25 -11.37
CA GLN A 206 -1.50 2.13 -10.85
C GLN A 206 -0.68 0.89 -10.43
N THR A 207 0.56 0.80 -10.90
CA THR A 207 1.51 -0.24 -10.50
C THR A 207 2.43 0.17 -9.35
N PHE A 208 2.33 1.40 -8.88
CA PHE A 208 3.10 1.96 -7.75
C PHE A 208 2.26 1.95 -6.47
N GLY A 209 2.93 2.10 -5.35
CA GLY A 209 2.30 2.19 -4.05
C GLY A 209 3.27 2.62 -2.97
N LEU A 210 2.72 2.85 -1.78
CA LEU A 210 3.50 3.20 -0.59
C LEU A 210 3.87 1.94 0.20
N PHE A 211 5.06 1.97 0.78
CA PHE A 211 5.63 0.92 1.61
C PHE A 211 6.15 1.52 2.89
N VAL A 212 6.10 0.77 3.99
CA VAL A 212 6.92 1.09 5.17
C VAL A 212 8.23 0.32 5.04
N SER A 213 9.34 1.04 4.96
CA SER A 213 10.68 0.49 5.06
C SER A 213 11.18 0.61 6.50
N THR A 214 11.66 -0.51 7.05
CA THR A 214 12.28 -0.62 8.36
C THR A 214 13.74 -1.02 8.16
N LYS A 215 14.64 -0.09 8.45
CA LYS A 215 16.08 -0.29 8.34
C LYS A 215 16.69 -0.38 9.73
N GLN A 216 17.31 -1.51 10.06
CA GLN A 216 17.97 -1.69 11.35
C GLN A 216 19.26 -0.84 11.41
N LEU A 217 19.34 0.07 12.38
CA LEU A 217 20.54 0.85 12.63
C LEU A 217 21.45 0.08 13.59
N MET A 218 22.72 -0.03 13.25
CA MET A 218 23.71 -0.66 14.14
C MET A 218 23.83 0.14 15.44
N SER A 219 23.87 -0.58 16.56
CA SER A 219 24.21 0.04 17.84
C SER A 219 25.65 0.54 17.78
N ARG A 220 25.87 1.84 18.06
CA ARG A 220 27.22 2.45 18.13
C ARG A 220 28.17 1.76 19.13
N SER A 221 27.67 0.85 19.97
CA SER A 221 28.45 0.10 20.96
C SER A 221 29.12 -1.18 20.46
N SER A 222 28.80 -1.67 19.24
CA SER A 222 29.43 -2.87 18.69
C SER A 222 30.30 -2.55 17.47
N ALA A 223 31.43 -1.86 17.70
CA ALA A 223 32.49 -1.70 16.70
C ALA A 223 33.21 -3.02 16.31
N ALA A 224 32.67 -4.17 16.75
CA ALA A 224 33.24 -5.50 16.56
C ALA A 224 32.51 -6.37 15.52
N SER A 225 31.32 -6.01 15.05
CA SER A 225 30.66 -6.72 13.92
C SER A 225 31.01 -6.04 12.59
N LYS A 226 32.28 -6.20 12.16
CA LYS A 226 32.63 -5.94 10.75
C LYS A 226 31.88 -6.96 9.88
N GLY A 227 30.73 -6.56 9.33
CA GLY A 227 30.09 -7.26 8.22
C GLY A 227 28.62 -7.67 8.38
N GLU A 228 27.92 -7.31 9.46
CA GLU A 228 26.46 -7.51 9.48
C GLU A 228 25.79 -6.49 8.57
N GLU A 229 25.23 -6.99 7.47
CA GLU A 229 24.42 -6.19 6.53
C GLU A 229 23.27 -5.54 7.29
N VAL A 230 23.10 -4.23 7.09
CA VAL A 230 21.91 -3.52 7.56
C VAL A 230 20.71 -4.15 6.87
N THR A 231 19.91 -4.92 7.61
CA THR A 231 18.68 -5.50 7.09
C THR A 231 17.65 -4.39 6.90
N GLU A 232 17.16 -4.28 5.67
CA GLU A 232 16.06 -3.42 5.30
C GLU A 232 14.85 -4.28 4.93
N GLU A 233 13.81 -4.21 5.75
CA GLU A 233 12.55 -4.91 5.52
C GLU A 233 11.51 -3.92 4.99
N THR A 234 10.86 -4.24 3.89
CA THR A 234 9.80 -3.38 3.33
C THR A 234 8.45 -4.10 3.34
N ARG A 235 7.44 -3.45 3.91
CA ARG A 235 6.04 -3.93 3.93
C ARG A 235 5.17 -3.07 3.02
N ALA A 236 4.45 -3.70 2.10
CA ALA A 236 3.50 -3.01 1.22
C ALA A 236 2.29 -2.52 2.03
N LEU A 237 1.81 -1.32 1.72
CA LEU A 237 0.58 -0.78 2.31
C LEU A 237 -0.62 -1.05 1.40
N GLN A 238 -1.79 -1.25 2.01
CA GLN A 238 -3.04 -1.47 1.30
C GLN A 238 -3.72 -0.13 1.01
N ASP A 239 -4.37 0.00 -0.15
CA ASP A 239 -4.96 1.28 -0.59
C ASP A 239 -6.05 1.81 0.36
N ALA A 240 -6.67 0.92 1.14
CA ALA A 240 -7.70 1.23 2.15
C ALA A 240 -7.13 1.63 3.52
N ASP A 241 -5.83 1.39 3.78
CA ASP A 241 -5.18 1.82 5.02
C ASP A 241 -5.20 3.35 5.14
N LEU A 242 -5.32 3.88 6.36
CA LEU A 242 -5.23 5.31 6.62
C LEU A 242 -3.78 5.74 6.89
N ILE A 243 -3.35 6.86 6.30
CA ILE A 243 -2.00 7.40 6.52
C ILE A 243 -1.73 7.70 8.00
N THR A 244 -2.73 8.21 8.73
CA THR A 244 -2.61 8.47 10.18
C THR A 244 -2.32 7.21 10.99
N ASP A 245 -2.95 6.08 10.64
CA ASP A 245 -2.70 4.80 11.31
C ASP A 245 -1.26 4.34 11.05
N ILE A 246 -0.78 4.47 9.81
CA ILE A 246 0.59 4.10 9.43
C ILE A 246 1.62 4.97 10.15
N ILE A 247 1.42 6.29 10.20
CA ILE A 247 2.31 7.21 10.90
C ILE A 247 2.35 6.88 12.39
N GLN A 248 1.20 6.58 13.00
CA GLN A 248 1.14 6.23 14.42
C GLN A 248 1.80 4.87 14.69
N GLU A 249 1.61 3.87 13.83
CA GLU A 249 2.31 2.58 13.89
C GLU A 249 3.84 2.79 13.85
N MET A 250 4.33 3.59 12.90
CA MET A 250 5.75 3.91 12.78
C MET A 250 6.30 4.61 14.04
N ARG A 251 5.52 5.53 14.64
CA ARG A 251 5.90 6.19 15.90
C ARG A 251 6.01 5.20 17.06
N LEU A 252 5.08 4.25 17.17
CA LEU A 252 5.10 3.22 18.21
C LEU A 252 6.30 2.29 18.06
N VAL A 253 6.57 1.80 16.84
CA VAL A 253 7.73 0.94 16.57
C VAL A 253 9.04 1.67 16.89
N LYS A 254 9.16 2.95 16.50
CA LYS A 254 10.33 3.79 16.82
C LYS A 254 10.53 3.95 18.34
N ALA A 255 9.45 4.12 19.10
CA ALA A 255 9.50 4.24 20.55
C ALA A 255 9.92 2.93 21.23
N GLU A 256 9.40 1.79 20.76
CA GLU A 256 9.74 0.46 21.29
C GLU A 256 11.20 0.07 21.02
N ARG A 257 11.71 0.39 19.81
CA ARG A 257 13.05 0.01 19.36
C ARG A 257 14.13 1.07 19.66
N LYS A 258 13.82 2.14 20.40
CA LYS A 258 14.77 3.13 20.95
C LYS A 258 15.91 3.55 20.00
N GLU A 259 15.56 4.20 18.89
CA GLU A 259 16.49 4.70 17.85
C GLU A 259 17.33 3.63 17.13
N GLN A 260 17.11 2.34 17.39
CA GLN A 260 17.80 1.25 16.70
C GLN A 260 17.21 0.96 15.31
N VAL A 261 16.16 1.66 14.91
CA VAL A 261 15.50 1.50 13.60
C VAL A 261 15.26 2.84 12.95
N GLN A 262 15.44 2.88 11.64
CA GLN A 262 14.99 3.96 10.78
C GLN A 262 13.76 3.49 10.01
N LEU A 263 12.64 4.19 10.21
CA LEU A 263 11.38 3.91 9.53
C LEU A 263 11.11 4.99 8.50
N ARG A 264 10.80 4.58 7.27
CA ARG A 264 10.50 5.48 6.16
C ARG A 264 9.25 5.03 5.42
N LEU A 265 8.47 6.00 4.96
CA LEU A 265 7.46 5.75 3.94
C LEU A 265 8.16 5.82 2.58
N VAL A 266 8.06 4.77 1.77
CA VAL A 266 8.76 4.65 0.49
C VAL A 266 7.75 4.48 -0.63
N PHE A 267 7.85 5.30 -1.67
CA PHE A 267 7.08 5.15 -2.90
C PHE A 267 7.88 4.34 -3.92
N LYS A 268 7.38 3.16 -4.27
CA LYS A 268 8.02 2.29 -5.25
C LYS A 268 7.00 1.47 -6.03
N LYS A 269 7.45 0.84 -7.10
CA LYS A 269 6.63 -0.05 -7.92
C LYS A 269 6.27 -1.31 -7.13
N ARG A 270 4.98 -1.57 -7.02
CA ARG A 270 4.36 -2.71 -6.33
C ARG A 270 4.08 -3.88 -7.27
N MET A 271 3.81 -3.62 -8.54
CA MET A 271 3.42 -4.64 -9.52
C MET A 271 4.20 -4.47 -10.83
N PHE A 272 4.63 -5.57 -11.44
CA PHE A 272 5.36 -5.56 -12.72
C PHE A 272 4.52 -6.28 -13.79
N ARG A 273 3.74 -5.50 -14.56
CA ARG A 273 2.85 -6.04 -15.62
C ARG A 273 3.59 -6.16 -16.94
N ASP A 274 3.03 -6.97 -17.85
CA ASP A 274 3.48 -6.99 -19.25
C ASP A 274 3.23 -5.64 -19.94
N THR A 275 2.10 -4.99 -19.64
CA THR A 275 1.69 -3.73 -20.27
C THR A 275 2.61 -2.57 -19.92
N ASP A 276 3.32 -2.67 -18.79
CA ASP A 276 4.27 -1.66 -18.32
C ASP A 276 5.44 -1.47 -19.29
N GLU A 277 5.74 -2.48 -20.12
CA GLU A 277 6.80 -2.40 -21.11
C GLU A 277 6.49 -1.42 -22.24
N ALA A 278 5.20 -1.17 -22.51
CA ALA A 278 4.76 -0.21 -23.50
C ALA A 278 4.73 1.24 -22.98
N VAL A 279 4.88 1.45 -21.67
CA VAL A 279 4.85 2.77 -21.05
C VAL A 279 6.18 3.48 -21.27
N GLN A 280 6.15 4.56 -22.07
CA GLN A 280 7.33 5.38 -22.38
C GLN A 280 7.38 6.70 -21.57
N GLU A 281 6.44 6.89 -20.65
CA GLU A 281 6.41 8.06 -19.77
C GLU A 281 7.72 8.19 -18.98
N ALA A 282 8.37 9.36 -19.05
CA ALA A 282 9.71 9.57 -18.50
C ALA A 282 9.81 9.27 -17.00
N MET A 283 8.85 9.76 -16.20
CA MET A 283 8.84 9.52 -14.75
C MET A 283 8.64 8.03 -14.42
N PHE A 284 7.74 7.35 -15.14
CA PHE A 284 7.51 5.92 -14.99
C PHE A 284 8.78 5.10 -15.29
N VAL A 285 9.46 5.41 -16.40
CA VAL A 285 10.71 4.76 -16.80
C VAL A 285 11.82 5.05 -15.78
N ASN A 286 11.93 6.29 -15.30
CA ASN A 286 12.92 6.67 -14.30
C ASN A 286 12.73 5.90 -12.99
N LEU A 287 11.52 5.90 -12.41
CA LEU A 287 11.24 5.17 -11.17
C LEU A 287 11.39 3.65 -11.34
N SER A 288 11.00 3.10 -12.49
CA SER A 288 11.23 1.69 -12.81
C SER A 288 12.72 1.36 -12.86
N TYR A 289 13.52 2.25 -13.47
CA TYR A 289 14.98 2.12 -13.54
C TYR A 289 15.61 2.17 -12.14
N LEU A 290 15.22 3.15 -11.32
CA LEU A 290 15.71 3.28 -9.94
C LEU A 290 15.45 2.02 -9.12
N GLN A 291 14.26 1.43 -9.26
CA GLN A 291 13.94 0.19 -8.57
C GLN A 291 14.71 -1.02 -9.10
N ALA A 292 14.83 -1.17 -10.43
CA ALA A 292 15.61 -2.26 -11.01
C ALA A 292 17.09 -2.18 -10.60
N LYS A 293 17.66 -0.97 -10.57
CA LYS A 293 19.02 -0.71 -10.05
C LYS A 293 19.11 -1.05 -8.57
N HIS A 294 18.19 -0.56 -7.74
CA HIS A 294 18.17 -0.83 -6.30
C HIS A 294 18.15 -2.34 -6.02
N ASP A 295 17.25 -3.08 -6.66
CA ASP A 295 17.10 -4.52 -6.47
C ASP A 295 18.33 -5.30 -6.98
N TYR A 296 18.96 -4.83 -8.07
CA TYR A 296 20.22 -5.37 -8.55
C TYR A 296 21.36 -5.18 -7.53
N LEU A 297 21.54 -3.96 -7.02
CA LEU A 297 22.59 -3.64 -6.05
C LEU A 297 22.38 -4.34 -4.70
N ALA A 298 21.12 -4.63 -4.34
CA ALA A 298 20.77 -5.47 -3.20
C ALA A 298 21.11 -6.96 -3.39
N GLY A 299 21.56 -7.37 -4.59
CA GLY A 299 21.94 -8.75 -4.88
C GLY A 299 20.77 -9.68 -5.19
N ASN A 300 19.56 -9.14 -5.42
CA ASN A 300 18.37 -9.95 -5.70
C ASN A 300 18.43 -10.65 -7.07
N TYR A 301 19.24 -10.11 -8.00
CA TYR A 301 19.44 -10.68 -9.33
C TYR A 301 20.79 -11.39 -9.43
N PRO A 302 20.84 -12.74 -9.40
CA PRO A 302 22.08 -13.51 -9.50
C PRO A 302 22.60 -13.52 -10.94
N VAL A 303 23.22 -12.42 -11.35
CA VAL A 303 23.78 -12.22 -12.69
C VAL A 303 25.28 -12.54 -12.72
N GLY A 304 25.79 -12.93 -13.90
CA GLY A 304 27.21 -13.16 -14.12
C GLY A 304 28.03 -11.88 -14.20
N ARG A 305 29.36 -12.02 -14.26
CA ARG A 305 30.32 -10.91 -14.36
C ARG A 305 30.08 -10.06 -15.61
N GLU A 306 29.85 -10.70 -16.77
CA GLU A 306 29.62 -9.97 -18.02
C GLU A 306 28.32 -9.15 -18.00
N GLU A 307 27.23 -9.73 -17.46
CA GLU A 307 25.97 -9.01 -17.27
C GLU A 307 26.15 -7.84 -16.31
N ALA A 308 26.85 -8.04 -15.19
CA ALA A 308 27.14 -7.00 -14.22
C ALA A 308 27.94 -5.83 -14.84
N ILE A 309 28.93 -6.12 -15.68
CA ILE A 309 29.70 -5.10 -16.42
C ILE A 309 28.76 -4.29 -17.34
N ARG A 310 27.89 -4.96 -18.08
CA ARG A 310 26.93 -4.28 -18.97
C ARG A 310 25.90 -3.46 -18.19
N LEU A 311 25.39 -3.98 -17.07
CA LEU A 311 24.48 -3.25 -16.18
C LEU A 311 25.16 -2.00 -15.61
N ALA A 312 26.42 -2.10 -15.18
CA ALA A 312 27.18 -0.96 -14.68
C ALA A 312 27.40 0.11 -15.77
N ALA A 313 27.73 -0.32 -17.00
CA ALA A 313 27.88 0.60 -18.13
C ALA A 313 26.56 1.35 -18.46
N PHE A 314 25.41 0.67 -18.43
CA PHE A 314 24.11 1.34 -18.59
C PHE A 314 23.81 2.33 -17.47
N GLN A 315 24.14 2.00 -16.21
CA GLN A 315 23.91 2.90 -15.09
C GLN A 315 24.76 4.17 -15.21
N ILE A 316 26.04 4.02 -15.55
CA ILE A 316 26.95 5.16 -15.76
C ILE A 316 26.43 6.06 -16.88
N GLN A 317 26.05 5.51 -18.04
CA GLN A 317 25.52 6.32 -19.14
C GLN A 317 24.21 7.03 -18.76
N ALA A 318 23.35 6.39 -17.96
CA ALA A 318 22.07 6.95 -17.52
C ALA A 318 22.22 8.10 -16.51
N GLU A 319 23.22 8.05 -15.63
CA GLU A 319 23.36 8.97 -14.48
C GLU A 319 24.46 10.01 -14.69
N ASP A 320 25.67 9.55 -15.06
CA ASP A 320 26.89 10.37 -15.08
C ASP A 320 27.35 10.66 -16.52
N GLY A 321 27.00 9.82 -17.50
CA GLY A 321 27.39 9.94 -18.90
C GLY A 321 28.90 9.77 -19.15
N GLU A 322 29.37 10.35 -20.25
CA GLU A 322 30.77 10.27 -20.69
C GLU A 322 31.78 10.83 -19.69
N SER A 323 31.40 11.83 -18.88
CA SER A 323 32.32 12.44 -17.91
C SER A 323 32.88 11.46 -16.88
N LEU A 324 32.08 10.46 -16.49
CA LEU A 324 32.55 9.38 -15.62
C LEU A 324 32.98 8.16 -16.44
N GLY A 325 32.15 7.75 -17.41
CA GLY A 325 32.37 6.49 -18.12
C GLY A 325 33.58 6.47 -19.06
N GLN A 326 34.05 7.64 -19.54
CA GLN A 326 35.28 7.80 -20.32
C GLN A 326 36.36 8.63 -19.59
N GLY A 327 36.18 8.87 -18.29
CA GLY A 327 37.17 9.54 -17.44
C GLY A 327 38.34 8.63 -17.04
N PRO A 328 39.20 9.06 -16.11
CA PRO A 328 40.28 8.21 -15.58
C PRO A 328 39.72 6.94 -14.91
N VAL A 329 40.33 5.79 -15.21
CA VAL A 329 39.91 4.48 -14.66
C VAL A 329 39.99 4.47 -13.14
N GLU A 330 40.97 5.18 -12.56
CA GLU A 330 41.15 5.29 -11.12
C GLU A 330 39.97 6.00 -10.46
N THR A 331 39.41 7.02 -11.11
CA THR A 331 38.21 7.72 -10.63
C THR A 331 36.99 6.82 -10.72
N LEU A 332 36.85 6.06 -11.81
CA LEU A 332 35.76 5.10 -11.97
C LEU A 332 35.85 3.97 -10.92
N ALA A 333 37.05 3.45 -10.65
CA ALA A 333 37.30 2.42 -9.65
C ALA A 333 36.82 2.83 -8.24
N GLN A 334 37.05 4.09 -7.85
CA GLN A 334 36.61 4.62 -6.55
C GLN A 334 35.09 4.61 -6.35
N VAL A 335 34.31 4.63 -7.44
CA VAL A 335 32.86 4.73 -7.39
C VAL A 335 32.12 3.45 -7.80
N MET A 336 32.84 2.36 -8.09
CA MET A 336 32.25 1.13 -8.62
C MET A 336 31.18 0.50 -7.71
N VAL A 337 31.27 0.72 -6.40
CA VAL A 337 30.26 0.27 -5.43
C VAL A 337 28.86 0.86 -5.66
N ARG A 338 28.76 1.98 -6.42
CA ARG A 338 27.47 2.57 -6.85
C ARG A 338 26.78 1.76 -7.96
N PHE A 339 27.52 0.91 -8.67
CA PHE A 339 27.07 0.30 -9.91
C PHE A 339 27.14 -1.23 -9.93
N VAL A 340 27.88 -1.85 -9.01
CA VAL A 340 28.05 -3.31 -8.91
C VAL A 340 27.88 -3.76 -7.45
N PRO A 341 27.15 -4.85 -7.17
CA PRO A 341 27.01 -5.40 -5.82
C PRO A 341 28.35 -5.67 -5.15
N LYS A 342 28.45 -5.33 -3.86
CA LYS A 342 29.70 -5.45 -3.07
C LYS A 342 30.29 -6.86 -3.10
N VAL A 343 29.44 -7.89 -3.04
CA VAL A 343 29.85 -9.30 -3.06
C VAL A 343 30.55 -9.66 -4.37
N MET A 344 30.12 -9.09 -5.50
CA MET A 344 30.76 -9.32 -6.80
C MET A 344 32.07 -8.55 -6.93
N LEU A 345 32.13 -7.32 -6.42
CA LEU A 345 33.35 -6.51 -6.44
C LEU A 345 34.49 -7.14 -5.63
N GLN A 346 34.20 -8.02 -4.66
CA GLN A 346 35.22 -8.72 -3.88
C GLN A 346 35.88 -9.88 -4.64
N GLN A 347 35.33 -10.30 -5.79
CA GLN A 347 35.83 -11.46 -6.54
C GLN A 347 37.06 -11.12 -7.41
N HIS A 348 37.22 -9.86 -7.81
CA HIS A 348 38.29 -9.37 -8.68
C HIS A 348 38.75 -7.97 -8.24
N PRO A 349 39.98 -7.53 -8.60
CA PRO A 349 40.42 -6.16 -8.37
C PRO A 349 39.44 -5.12 -8.95
N VAL A 350 39.19 -4.05 -8.20
CA VAL A 350 38.18 -3.04 -8.59
C VAL A 350 38.63 -2.26 -9.83
N GLU A 351 39.94 -2.11 -10.02
CA GLU A 351 40.55 -1.49 -11.20
C GLU A 351 40.27 -2.31 -12.47
N GLU A 352 40.25 -3.64 -12.36
CA GLU A 352 39.90 -4.54 -13.47
C GLU A 352 38.42 -4.39 -13.86
N TRP A 353 37.54 -4.34 -12.85
CA TRP A 353 36.12 -4.02 -13.06
C TRP A 353 35.94 -2.68 -13.77
N ALA A 354 36.62 -1.64 -13.28
CA ALA A 354 36.51 -0.30 -13.83
C ALA A 354 36.99 -0.24 -15.30
N ALA A 355 38.12 -0.87 -15.62
CA ALA A 355 38.65 -0.91 -16.98
C ALA A 355 37.68 -1.62 -17.95
N GLU A 356 37.08 -2.74 -17.55
CA GLU A 356 36.13 -3.46 -18.39
C GLU A 356 34.79 -2.73 -18.55
N VAL A 357 34.30 -2.09 -17.49
CA VAL A 357 33.10 -1.25 -17.52
C VAL A 357 33.31 -0.05 -18.43
N GLN A 358 34.45 0.65 -18.33
CA GLN A 358 34.79 1.76 -19.22
C GLN A 358 34.84 1.33 -20.68
N ARG A 359 35.49 0.19 -20.98
CA ARG A 359 35.54 -0.37 -22.34
C ARG A 359 34.13 -0.65 -22.87
N THR A 360 33.26 -1.23 -22.05
CA THR A 360 31.88 -1.55 -22.42
C THR A 360 31.04 -0.27 -22.59
N HIS A 361 31.24 0.72 -21.73
CA HIS A 361 30.61 2.03 -21.81
C HIS A 361 30.98 2.79 -23.09
N GLY A 362 32.15 2.54 -23.69
CA GLY A 362 32.56 3.09 -24.98
C GLY A 362 31.51 2.88 -26.09
N ALA A 363 30.85 1.72 -26.09
CA ALA A 363 29.79 1.40 -27.05
C ALA A 363 28.45 2.11 -26.76
N LEU A 364 28.28 2.70 -25.57
CA LEU A 364 27.07 3.37 -25.12
C LEU A 364 27.14 4.89 -25.21
N THR A 365 28.29 5.47 -25.56
CA THR A 365 28.52 6.93 -25.61
C THR A 365 27.47 7.68 -26.45
N GLN A 366 27.02 7.08 -27.55
CA GLN A 366 25.99 7.68 -28.43
C GLN A 366 24.55 7.52 -27.92
N HIS A 367 24.32 6.75 -26.86
CA HIS A 367 22.98 6.54 -26.31
C HIS A 367 22.58 7.72 -25.42
N THR A 368 21.32 8.13 -25.48
CA THR A 368 20.74 9.07 -24.51
C THR A 368 20.60 8.43 -23.12
N ARG A 369 20.41 9.27 -22.09
CA ARG A 369 20.16 8.79 -20.71
C ARG A 369 18.92 7.90 -20.66
N GLU A 370 17.88 8.26 -21.39
CA GLU A 370 16.62 7.52 -21.49
C GLU A 370 16.83 6.15 -22.17
N GLU A 371 17.60 6.09 -23.25
CA GLU A 371 17.95 4.83 -23.91
C GLU A 371 18.79 3.93 -23.01
N ALA A 372 19.70 4.49 -22.21
CA ALA A 372 20.50 3.74 -21.24
C ALA A 372 19.65 3.17 -20.10
N ARG A 373 18.73 3.96 -19.53
CA ARG A 373 17.72 3.47 -18.56
C ARG A 373 16.89 2.33 -19.16
N GLY A 374 16.41 2.50 -20.39
CA GLY A 374 15.68 1.47 -21.13
C GLY A 374 16.53 0.22 -21.42
N GLY A 375 17.83 0.37 -21.66
CA GLY A 375 18.79 -0.72 -21.82
C GLY A 375 18.90 -1.59 -20.58
N LEU A 376 19.11 -0.97 -19.41
CA LEU A 376 19.13 -1.68 -18.12
C LEU A 376 17.81 -2.41 -17.86
N LEU A 377 16.68 -1.72 -18.05
CA LEU A 377 15.35 -2.31 -17.86
C LEU A 377 15.12 -3.52 -18.77
N ARG A 378 15.51 -3.44 -20.05
CA ARG A 378 15.41 -4.56 -20.99
C ARG A 378 16.29 -5.74 -20.55
N MET A 379 17.50 -5.48 -20.07
CA MET A 379 18.39 -6.53 -19.59
C MET A 379 17.79 -7.26 -18.39
N ILE A 380 17.34 -6.53 -17.36
CA ILE A 380 16.71 -7.14 -16.18
C ILE A 380 15.45 -7.93 -16.58
N ARG A 381 14.61 -7.39 -17.47
CA ARG A 381 13.40 -8.08 -17.97
C ARG A 381 13.68 -9.35 -18.77
N SER A 382 14.86 -9.43 -19.41
CA SER A 382 15.26 -10.62 -20.18
C SER A 382 15.57 -11.80 -19.27
N LEU A 383 15.91 -11.56 -18.01
CA LEU A 383 16.12 -12.61 -17.01
C LEU A 383 14.80 -13.34 -16.75
N PRO A 384 14.81 -14.68 -16.55
CA PRO A 384 13.60 -15.43 -16.21
C PRO A 384 12.86 -14.86 -14.99
N TYR A 385 13.64 -14.39 -14.01
CA TYR A 385 13.18 -13.83 -12.75
C TYR A 385 13.18 -12.29 -12.73
N GLY A 386 13.32 -11.63 -13.88
CA GLY A 386 13.28 -10.17 -13.98
C GLY A 386 11.98 -9.59 -13.43
N GLY A 387 12.07 -8.53 -12.63
CA GLY A 387 10.90 -7.90 -12.00
C GLY A 387 10.21 -8.78 -10.96
N SER A 388 10.93 -9.72 -10.35
CA SER A 388 10.38 -10.53 -9.26
C SER A 388 10.34 -9.75 -7.95
N ILE A 389 9.31 -10.01 -7.16
CA ILE A 389 9.28 -9.67 -5.73
C ILE A 389 9.89 -10.85 -4.98
N PHE A 390 10.88 -10.58 -4.13
CA PHE A 390 11.64 -11.62 -3.44
C PHE A 390 11.22 -11.75 -1.97
N PHE A 391 11.04 -12.99 -1.51
CA PHE A 391 10.65 -13.33 -0.16
C PHE A 391 11.57 -14.42 0.40
N GLN A 392 12.13 -14.19 1.58
CA GLN A 392 12.92 -15.21 2.28
C GLN A 392 11.97 -16.15 3.04
N VAL A 393 12.10 -17.45 2.81
CA VAL A 393 11.25 -18.47 3.43
C VAL A 393 12.07 -19.67 3.88
N ARG A 394 11.51 -20.44 4.82
CA ARG A 394 12.08 -21.71 5.26
C ARG A 394 11.23 -22.87 4.76
N ARG A 395 11.85 -23.86 4.15
CA ARG A 395 11.18 -25.06 3.64
C ARG A 395 10.59 -25.89 4.79
N ILE A 396 9.30 -26.20 4.70
CA ILE A 396 8.62 -27.18 5.56
C ILE A 396 8.49 -28.50 4.80
N GLU A 397 7.81 -28.47 3.65
CA GLU A 397 7.51 -29.65 2.85
C GLU A 397 7.96 -29.45 1.39
N ASP A 398 8.74 -30.40 0.90
CA ASP A 398 9.19 -30.51 -0.48
C ASP A 398 9.17 -31.99 -0.89
N PRO A 399 8.08 -32.46 -1.51
CA PRO A 399 7.90 -33.88 -1.82
C PRO A 399 8.93 -34.46 -2.80
N ILE A 400 9.64 -33.61 -3.55
CA ILE A 400 10.65 -34.02 -4.53
C ILE A 400 12.09 -33.89 -4.00
N GLY A 401 12.29 -33.23 -2.85
CA GLY A 401 13.57 -33.18 -2.14
C GLY A 401 14.68 -32.41 -2.87
N LEU A 402 14.33 -31.46 -3.76
CA LEU A 402 15.28 -30.69 -4.55
C LEU A 402 15.65 -29.34 -3.92
N LEU A 403 14.84 -28.84 -2.99
CA LEU A 403 14.98 -27.50 -2.44
C LEU A 403 15.77 -27.50 -1.12
N PRO A 404 16.65 -26.51 -0.89
CA PRO A 404 17.37 -26.35 0.37
C PRO A 404 16.45 -25.95 1.53
N GLY A 405 16.96 -25.98 2.76
CA GLY A 405 16.19 -25.60 3.95
C GLY A 405 15.77 -24.13 3.98
N MET A 406 16.66 -23.21 3.57
CA MET A 406 16.38 -21.79 3.42
C MET A 406 16.35 -21.43 1.93
N ILE A 407 15.34 -20.68 1.51
CA ILE A 407 15.06 -20.39 0.11
C ILE A 407 14.65 -18.93 -0.02
N ALA A 408 15.07 -18.27 -1.10
CA ALA A 408 14.42 -17.05 -1.55
C ALA A 408 13.43 -17.38 -2.68
N LEU A 409 12.18 -16.96 -2.53
CA LEU A 409 11.13 -17.06 -3.53
C LEU A 409 11.07 -15.77 -4.33
N GLY A 410 11.25 -15.83 -5.65
CA GLY A 410 10.95 -14.73 -6.55
C GLY A 410 9.60 -14.94 -7.23
N ILE A 411 8.68 -13.97 -7.13
CA ILE A 411 7.38 -14.03 -7.80
C ILE A 411 7.31 -12.95 -8.87
N ASN A 412 7.04 -13.37 -10.11
CA ASN A 412 6.79 -12.45 -11.22
C ASN A 412 5.71 -12.97 -12.18
N LYS A 413 5.58 -12.31 -13.33
CA LYS A 413 4.66 -12.67 -14.42
C LYS A 413 4.86 -14.06 -15.05
N ARG A 414 6.03 -14.69 -14.86
CA ARG A 414 6.34 -16.03 -15.39
C ARG A 414 5.97 -17.12 -14.40
N GLY A 415 6.06 -16.84 -13.10
CA GLY A 415 5.67 -17.77 -12.05
C GLY A 415 6.42 -17.57 -10.74
N ILE A 416 6.73 -18.69 -10.09
CA ILE A 416 7.51 -18.74 -8.86
C ILE A 416 8.91 -19.24 -9.21
N HIS A 417 9.92 -18.52 -8.75
CA HIS A 417 11.34 -18.81 -8.92
C HIS A 417 11.95 -19.15 -7.55
N PHE A 418 12.75 -20.20 -7.50
CA PHE A 418 13.40 -20.69 -6.27
C PHE A 418 14.89 -20.40 -6.33
N PHE A 419 15.43 -19.83 -5.26
CA PHE A 419 16.84 -19.50 -5.14
C PHE A 419 17.44 -20.00 -3.83
N ARG A 420 18.73 -20.37 -3.87
CA ARG A 420 19.55 -20.42 -2.67
C ARG A 420 19.82 -18.96 -2.24
N PRO A 421 19.63 -18.58 -0.97
CA PRO A 421 19.69 -17.17 -0.57
C PRO A 421 21.10 -16.64 -0.32
N THR A 422 22.09 -17.51 -0.07
CA THR A 422 23.46 -17.08 0.23
C THR A 422 24.49 -18.08 -0.34
N PRO A 423 25.25 -17.70 -1.39
CA PRO A 423 24.97 -16.57 -2.27
C PRO A 423 23.62 -16.74 -2.98
N MET A 424 23.04 -15.64 -3.45
CA MET A 424 21.83 -15.70 -4.28
C MET A 424 22.14 -16.52 -5.54
N GLU A 425 21.47 -17.65 -5.72
CA GLU A 425 21.70 -18.56 -6.86
C GLU A 425 20.40 -19.18 -7.32
N TYR A 426 20.15 -19.12 -8.63
CA TYR A 426 18.94 -19.64 -9.24
C TYR A 426 18.91 -21.17 -9.23
N LEU A 427 17.80 -21.75 -8.76
CA LEU A 427 17.61 -23.20 -8.68
C LEU A 427 16.59 -23.70 -9.72
N HIS A 428 15.34 -23.28 -9.59
CA HIS A 428 14.24 -23.79 -10.42
C HIS A 428 13.11 -22.77 -10.54
N SER A 429 12.16 -23.01 -11.46
CA SER A 429 10.95 -22.20 -11.60
C SER A 429 9.73 -23.06 -11.84
N ALA A 430 8.61 -22.71 -11.21
CA ALA A 430 7.29 -23.22 -11.57
C ALA A 430 6.53 -22.13 -12.32
N GLU A 431 6.06 -22.44 -13.52
CA GLU A 431 5.28 -21.48 -14.30
C GLU A 431 3.89 -21.26 -13.70
N LEU A 432 3.29 -20.09 -13.94
CA LEU A 432 1.93 -19.79 -13.45
C LEU A 432 0.88 -20.85 -13.82
N ARG A 433 1.00 -21.46 -15.00
CA ARG A 433 0.07 -22.51 -15.47
C ARG A 433 0.19 -23.83 -14.71
N ASP A 434 1.30 -24.06 -14.02
CA ASP A 434 1.54 -25.29 -13.27
C ASP A 434 1.10 -25.18 -11.81
N ILE A 435 0.79 -23.96 -11.35
CA ILE A 435 0.28 -23.69 -10.01
C ILE A 435 -1.23 -23.86 -10.01
N MET A 436 -1.72 -24.95 -9.41
CA MET A 436 -3.14 -25.31 -9.40
C MET A 436 -3.89 -24.66 -8.23
N GLN A 437 -3.23 -24.50 -7.10
CA GLN A 437 -3.80 -23.91 -5.90
C GLN A 437 -2.68 -23.33 -5.05
N PHE A 438 -2.96 -22.26 -4.33
CA PHE A 438 -2.07 -21.69 -3.34
C PHE A 438 -2.90 -21.07 -2.22
N GLY A 439 -2.25 -20.83 -1.09
CA GLY A 439 -2.86 -20.18 0.05
C GLY A 439 -1.86 -20.01 1.19
N SER A 440 -2.25 -19.26 2.21
CA SER A 440 -1.40 -18.96 3.35
C SER A 440 -2.15 -19.07 4.68
N SER A 441 -1.38 -19.28 5.73
CA SER A 441 -1.75 -19.05 7.13
C SER A 441 -0.86 -17.94 7.70
N GLU A 442 -1.00 -17.65 9.00
CA GLU A 442 -0.16 -16.65 9.68
C GLU A 442 1.34 -16.98 9.68
N THR A 443 1.70 -18.26 9.54
CA THR A 443 3.08 -18.74 9.67
C THR A 443 3.58 -19.56 8.50
N ALA A 444 2.74 -19.80 7.48
CA ALA A 444 3.13 -20.59 6.33
C ALA A 444 2.43 -20.16 5.04
N VAL A 445 3.04 -20.51 3.92
CA VAL A 445 2.45 -20.46 2.58
C VAL A 445 2.59 -21.83 1.93
N PHE A 446 1.59 -22.23 1.14
CA PHE A 446 1.65 -23.48 0.38
C PHE A 446 1.32 -23.26 -1.10
N PHE A 447 1.90 -24.11 -1.94
CA PHE A 447 1.64 -24.15 -3.37
C PHE A 447 1.41 -25.59 -3.80
N LYS A 448 0.26 -25.83 -4.42
CA LYS A 448 -0.06 -27.10 -5.08
C LYS A 448 0.30 -26.98 -6.56
N MET A 449 1.41 -27.58 -6.95
CA MET A 449 2.01 -27.39 -8.27
C MET A 449 2.19 -28.70 -9.01
N ARG A 450 2.11 -28.66 -10.34
CA ARG A 450 2.40 -29.80 -11.20
C ARG A 450 3.90 -29.86 -11.49
N VAL A 451 4.53 -31.00 -11.17
CA VAL A 451 5.92 -31.30 -11.50
C VAL A 451 5.94 -32.61 -12.27
N ALA A 452 6.49 -32.59 -13.49
CA ALA A 452 6.52 -33.76 -14.39
C ALA A 452 5.15 -34.45 -14.55
N GLY A 453 4.05 -33.67 -14.60
CA GLY A 453 2.69 -34.19 -14.75
C GLY A 453 1.98 -34.53 -13.43
N VAL A 454 2.72 -34.72 -12.33
CA VAL A 454 2.21 -35.12 -11.02
C VAL A 454 2.00 -33.91 -10.12
N LEU A 455 0.97 -33.95 -9.29
CA LEU A 455 0.60 -32.84 -8.41
C LEU A 455 1.27 -33.00 -7.05
N HIS A 456 2.05 -31.99 -6.65
CA HIS A 456 2.76 -31.95 -5.37
C HIS A 456 2.34 -30.72 -4.57
N VAL A 457 2.37 -30.83 -3.24
CA VAL A 457 2.13 -29.72 -2.33
C VAL A 457 3.48 -29.32 -1.73
N PHE A 458 3.86 -28.08 -1.95
CA PHE A 458 5.04 -27.46 -1.35
C PHE A 458 4.58 -26.55 -0.23
N GLN A 459 5.28 -26.56 0.90
CA GLN A 459 4.96 -25.71 2.04
C GLN A 459 6.22 -25.03 2.57
N PHE A 460 6.08 -23.74 2.88
CA PHE A 460 7.15 -22.89 3.38
C PHE A 460 6.68 -22.10 4.60
N GLU A 461 7.54 -22.00 5.61
CA GLU A 461 7.36 -21.16 6.79
C GLU A 461 7.70 -19.71 6.44
N THR A 462 6.75 -18.81 6.72
CA THR A 462 6.89 -17.36 6.51
C THR A 462 5.76 -16.59 7.19
N LYS A 463 6.05 -15.35 7.61
CA LYS A 463 5.03 -14.40 8.09
C LYS A 463 4.41 -13.56 6.97
N GLN A 464 4.97 -13.63 5.76
CA GLN A 464 4.56 -12.86 4.58
C GLN A 464 3.67 -13.67 3.65
N GLY A 465 3.02 -14.73 4.14
CA GLY A 465 2.25 -15.65 3.31
C GLY A 465 1.13 -14.96 2.53
N GLU A 466 0.45 -13.99 3.14
CA GLU A 466 -0.59 -13.19 2.49
C GLU A 466 0.00 -12.33 1.36
N GLU A 467 1.12 -11.63 1.60
CA GLU A 467 1.80 -10.80 0.60
C GLU A 467 2.25 -11.61 -0.62
N ILE A 468 2.78 -12.81 -0.37
CA ILE A 468 3.18 -13.78 -1.39
C ILE A 468 1.97 -14.19 -2.24
N CYS A 469 0.84 -14.53 -1.59
CA CYS A 469 -0.38 -14.91 -2.29
C CYS A 469 -0.96 -13.74 -3.10
N VAL A 470 -0.95 -12.52 -2.55
CA VAL A 470 -1.41 -11.32 -3.25
C VAL A 470 -0.53 -11.04 -4.47
N ALA A 471 0.79 -11.12 -4.35
CA ALA A 471 1.72 -10.95 -5.47
C ALA A 471 1.43 -11.95 -6.60
N LEU A 472 1.25 -13.23 -6.25
CA LEU A 472 0.95 -14.28 -7.23
C LEU A 472 -0.42 -14.09 -7.89
N GLN A 473 -1.47 -13.86 -7.08
CA GLN A 473 -2.83 -13.63 -7.57
C GLN A 473 -2.89 -12.43 -8.51
N THR A 474 -2.12 -11.39 -8.21
CA THR A 474 -2.00 -10.17 -8.99
C THR A 474 -1.46 -10.45 -10.40
N HIS A 475 -0.41 -11.26 -10.53
CA HIS A 475 0.11 -11.68 -11.84
C HIS A 475 -0.85 -12.61 -12.59
N ILE A 476 -1.52 -13.54 -11.89
CA ILE A 476 -2.53 -14.42 -12.50
C ILE A 476 -3.68 -13.58 -13.09
N ASN A 477 -4.18 -12.60 -12.34
CA ASN A 477 -5.26 -11.71 -12.79
C ASN A 477 -4.85 -10.91 -14.05
N ASP A 478 -3.62 -10.39 -14.10
CA ASP A 478 -3.10 -9.65 -15.26
C ASP A 478 -3.05 -10.52 -16.52
N VAL A 479 -2.53 -11.75 -16.40
CA VAL A 479 -2.48 -12.73 -17.49
C VAL A 479 -3.89 -13.11 -17.98
N MET A 480 -4.82 -13.30 -17.05
CA MET A 480 -6.20 -13.66 -17.37
C MET A 480 -6.93 -12.50 -18.08
N GLN A 481 -6.80 -11.27 -17.59
CA GLN A 481 -7.38 -10.09 -18.23
C GLN A 481 -6.88 -9.92 -19.67
N LYS A 482 -5.56 -10.11 -19.89
CA LYS A 482 -4.96 -10.06 -21.23
C LYS A 482 -5.55 -11.11 -22.18
N ARG A 483 -5.76 -12.35 -21.70
CA ARG A 483 -6.39 -13.42 -22.51
C ARG A 483 -7.83 -13.08 -22.87
N TYR A 484 -8.62 -12.55 -21.93
CA TYR A 484 -9.99 -12.13 -22.20
C TYR A 484 -10.04 -10.99 -23.23
N ALA A 485 -9.16 -9.98 -23.11
CA ALA A 485 -9.07 -8.88 -24.06
C ALA A 485 -8.71 -9.37 -25.48
N GLN A 486 -7.78 -10.31 -25.60
CA GLN A 486 -7.40 -10.91 -26.90
C GLN A 486 -8.53 -11.74 -27.52
N GLN A 487 -9.28 -12.49 -26.72
CA GLN A 487 -10.44 -13.24 -27.20
C GLN A 487 -11.55 -12.30 -27.66
N ALA A 488 -11.83 -11.22 -26.92
CA ALA A 488 -12.81 -10.20 -27.30
C ALA A 488 -12.42 -9.50 -28.62
N ALA A 489 -11.14 -9.14 -28.79
CA ALA A 489 -10.64 -8.53 -30.03
C ALA A 489 -10.77 -9.48 -31.24
N LYS A 490 -10.48 -10.78 -31.06
CA LYS A 490 -10.67 -11.80 -32.11
C LYS A 490 -12.14 -11.99 -32.47
N ALA A 491 -13.04 -11.95 -31.49
CA ALA A 491 -14.48 -12.04 -31.74
C ALA A 491 -15.03 -10.81 -32.48
N ALA A 492 -14.51 -9.62 -32.20
CA ALA A 492 -14.89 -8.37 -32.87
C ALA A 492 -14.33 -8.25 -34.31
N GLY A 493 -13.23 -8.93 -34.62
CA GLY A 493 -12.56 -8.93 -35.92
C GLY A 493 -13.02 -10.01 -36.91
N ALA A 494 -13.98 -10.87 -36.54
CA ALA A 494 -14.52 -11.88 -37.47
C ALA A 494 -15.47 -11.21 -38.49
N PRO A 495 -15.24 -11.36 -39.81
CA PRO A 495 -16.16 -10.82 -40.80
C PRO A 495 -17.52 -11.51 -40.65
N LYS A 496 -18.58 -10.73 -40.44
CA LYS A 496 -19.95 -11.23 -40.59
C LYS A 496 -20.11 -11.75 -42.01
N THR A 497 -20.17 -13.06 -42.16
CA THR A 497 -20.52 -13.71 -43.42
C THR A 497 -21.90 -13.18 -43.83
N PRO A 498 -22.08 -12.61 -45.03
CA PRO A 498 -23.41 -12.24 -45.50
C PRO A 498 -24.23 -13.52 -45.61
N GLY A 499 -25.40 -13.54 -44.98
CA GLY A 499 -26.31 -14.68 -45.01
C GLY A 499 -26.58 -15.15 -46.43
N ALA A 500 -26.42 -16.45 -46.66
CA ALA A 500 -26.94 -17.10 -47.86
C ALA A 500 -28.48 -16.98 -47.87
N PRO A 501 -29.11 -16.73 -49.03
CA PRO A 501 -30.55 -16.54 -49.12
C PRO A 501 -31.29 -17.84 -48.79
N ALA A 502 -32.39 -17.70 -48.06
CA ALA A 502 -33.28 -18.78 -47.68
C ALA A 502 -33.79 -19.56 -48.90
N GLN A 503 -33.61 -20.88 -48.89
CA GLN A 503 -34.34 -21.78 -49.79
C GLN A 503 -35.82 -21.84 -49.35
N PRO A 504 -36.78 -21.85 -50.30
CA PRO A 504 -38.19 -21.97 -49.97
C PRO A 504 -38.55 -23.41 -49.56
N PRO A 505 -39.63 -23.62 -48.79
CA PRO A 505 -40.00 -24.95 -48.29
C PRO A 505 -40.61 -25.81 -49.40
N SER A 506 -40.21 -27.07 -49.47
CA SER A 506 -40.82 -28.10 -50.32
C SER A 506 -42.18 -28.54 -49.75
N PRO A 507 -43.19 -28.83 -50.60
CA PRO A 507 -44.54 -29.19 -50.16
C PRO A 507 -44.61 -30.65 -49.68
N VAL A 508 -45.37 -30.87 -48.62
CA VAL A 508 -45.73 -32.18 -48.07
C VAL A 508 -46.74 -32.85 -49.01
N ALA A 509 -46.39 -34.01 -49.55
CA ALA A 509 -47.30 -34.86 -50.31
C ALA A 509 -48.16 -35.69 -49.35
N ASN A 510 -49.48 -35.48 -49.41
CA ASN A 510 -50.48 -36.41 -48.88
C ASN A 510 -50.49 -37.69 -49.74
N GLY A 511 -50.35 -38.85 -49.11
CA GLY A 511 -50.61 -40.15 -49.70
C GLY A 511 -51.28 -41.07 -48.67
N GLN A 512 -52.53 -41.43 -48.94
CA GLN A 512 -53.38 -42.35 -48.17
C GLN A 512 -53.06 -43.83 -48.47
N ALA A 513 -53.51 -44.69 -47.55
CA ALA A 513 -53.81 -46.13 -47.65
C ALA A 513 -52.60 -47.09 -47.77
N GLU A 514 -52.49 -48.19 -47.04
CA GLU A 514 -53.47 -49.05 -46.33
C GLU A 514 -53.13 -49.32 -44.86
#